data_AF-A0A3G6PH71-F1
#
_entry.id   AF-A0A3G6PH71-F1
#
_cell.length_a   1.000
_cell.length_b   1.000
_cell.length_c   1.000
_cell.angle_alpha   90.00
_cell.angle_beta   90.00
_cell.angle_gamma   90.00
#
_symmetry.space_group_name_H-M   'P 1'
#
loop_
_entity.id
_entity.type
_entity.pdbx_description
1 polymer ?
#
loop_
_entity_poly.entity_id
_entity_poly.type
_entity_poly.pdbx_seq_one_letter_code
_entity_poly.pdbx_strand_id
1 'polypeptide(L)'
;MTGSYPQPGEISLAHNGVLFLDEMPEFKRTVLEVMRQPLEDREVTISRARFTINYPASFMLVASMNPSPSGFFPDDPNNTSSVYEMQRYMNKLSGPLLDRIDIHIEVQKVEFEQLSEKRKGEKSKDIRERVQKAREIQNERYKNLNISSNAQIGPKEIEAFCELDETSFSLIKLAMEKLNLSARAYDRILKVARTIADLEESETILSHHISEAIQYRSLDREFWNG
;
A
#
# COMPACT_ATOMS: atom_id res chain seq x y z
N MET A 1 29.91 -4.00 -10.93
CA MET A 1 30.40 -4.54 -12.22
C MET A 1 30.00 -3.59 -13.33
N THR A 2 30.98 -3.07 -14.06
CA THR A 2 30.84 -2.14 -15.20
C THR A 2 30.38 -2.90 -16.44
N GLY A 3 29.10 -2.76 -16.81
CA GLY A 3 28.50 -3.35 -18.02
C GLY A 3 27.95 -2.26 -18.93
N SER A 4 28.37 -2.25 -20.20
CA SER A 4 28.00 -1.26 -21.23
C SER A 4 26.51 -1.27 -21.64
N TYR A 5 25.72 -2.20 -21.09
CA TYR A 5 24.26 -2.28 -21.23
C TYR A 5 23.63 -2.26 -19.84
N PRO A 6 22.65 -1.38 -19.57
CA PRO A 6 21.98 -1.32 -18.28
C PRO A 6 21.15 -2.59 -18.14
N GLN A 7 21.46 -3.42 -17.16
CA GLN A 7 20.65 -4.60 -16.86
C GLN A 7 19.45 -4.21 -16.00
N PRO A 8 18.32 -4.94 -16.12
CA PRO A 8 17.17 -4.75 -15.22
C PRO A 8 17.59 -5.03 -13.78
N GLY A 9 17.24 -4.11 -12.87
CA GLY A 9 17.40 -4.32 -11.42
C GLY A 9 16.24 -5.13 -10.83
N GLU A 10 16.28 -5.36 -9.53
CA GLU A 10 15.30 -6.15 -8.76
C GLU A 10 13.86 -5.64 -8.97
N ILE A 11 13.69 -4.33 -9.10
CA ILE A 11 12.41 -3.66 -9.37
C ILE A 11 11.81 -4.11 -10.71
N SER A 12 12.63 -4.16 -11.76
CA SER A 12 12.21 -4.59 -13.10
C SER A 12 12.02 -6.10 -13.17
N LEU A 13 12.84 -6.86 -12.43
CA LEU A 13 12.70 -8.32 -12.32
C LEU A 13 11.42 -8.73 -11.58
N ALA A 14 10.91 -7.90 -10.67
CA ALA A 14 9.65 -8.12 -9.97
C ALA A 14 8.40 -7.80 -10.83
N HIS A 15 8.54 -7.44 -12.11
CA HIS A 15 7.41 -7.12 -12.97
C HIS A 15 6.37 -8.27 -13.01
N ASN A 16 5.11 -7.90 -12.76
CA ASN A 16 3.94 -8.77 -12.56
C ASN A 16 4.06 -9.74 -11.38
N GLY A 17 4.98 -9.48 -10.46
CA GLY A 17 5.20 -10.23 -9.24
C GLY A 17 5.05 -9.37 -7.99
N VAL A 18 5.70 -9.84 -6.92
CA VAL A 18 5.73 -9.18 -5.61
C VAL A 18 7.17 -8.75 -5.35
N LEU A 19 7.36 -7.49 -5.00
CA LEU A 19 8.61 -6.99 -4.43
C LEU A 19 8.43 -6.91 -2.92
N PHE A 20 9.15 -7.76 -2.19
CA PHE A 20 9.13 -7.76 -0.73
C PHE A 20 10.35 -7.02 -0.18
N LEU A 21 10.12 -6.02 0.67
CA LEU A 21 11.16 -5.29 1.40
C LEU A 21 11.01 -5.57 2.89
N ASP A 22 11.87 -6.44 3.42
CA ASP A 22 11.95 -6.67 4.86
C ASP A 22 12.75 -5.54 5.51
N GLU A 23 12.25 -4.98 6.62
CA GLU A 23 12.87 -3.86 7.33
C GLU A 23 13.12 -2.65 6.41
N MET A 24 12.08 -2.17 5.73
CA MET A 24 12.15 -1.09 4.74
C MET A 24 12.96 0.15 5.18
N PRO A 25 12.89 0.62 6.43
CA PRO A 25 13.73 1.73 6.88
C PRO A 25 15.23 1.42 6.92
N GLU A 26 15.68 0.16 6.90
CA GLU A 26 17.12 -0.15 6.86
C GLU A 26 17.76 0.13 5.49
N PHE A 27 16.95 0.29 4.46
CA PHE A 27 17.42 0.69 3.14
C PHE A 27 17.87 2.15 3.10
N LYS A 28 18.85 2.44 2.25
CA LYS A 28 19.31 3.81 2.00
C LYS A 28 18.14 4.64 1.44
N ARG A 29 17.93 5.84 2.00
CA ARG A 29 16.86 6.77 1.56
C ARG A 29 16.85 6.98 0.04
N THR A 30 18.02 7.11 -0.59
CA THR A 30 18.10 7.29 -2.05
C THR A 30 17.50 6.12 -2.84
N VAL A 31 17.58 4.88 -2.34
CA VAL A 31 16.97 3.70 -2.97
C VAL A 31 15.44 3.75 -2.81
N LEU A 32 14.96 4.08 -1.61
CA LEU A 32 13.53 4.23 -1.33
C LEU A 32 12.89 5.35 -2.17
N GLU A 33 13.58 6.48 -2.35
CA GLU A 33 13.08 7.59 -3.17
C GLU A 33 12.96 7.24 -4.65
N VAL A 34 13.80 6.32 -5.16
CA VAL A 34 13.72 5.82 -6.54
C VAL A 34 12.47 4.97 -6.74
N MET A 35 11.96 4.29 -5.70
CA MET A 35 10.75 3.46 -5.79
C MET A 35 9.49 4.25 -6.15
N ARG A 36 9.47 5.57 -5.91
CA ARG A 36 8.29 6.40 -6.14
C ARG A 36 7.81 6.38 -7.59
N GLN A 37 8.73 6.42 -8.55
CA GLN A 37 8.40 6.38 -9.98
C GLN A 37 7.75 5.04 -10.36
N PRO A 38 8.37 3.87 -10.14
CA PRO A 38 7.76 2.59 -10.48
C PRO A 38 6.46 2.29 -9.72
N LEU A 39 6.28 2.77 -8.49
CA LEU A 39 5.01 2.63 -7.76
C LEU A 39 3.85 3.42 -8.38
N GLU A 40 4.15 4.41 -9.22
CA GLU A 40 3.15 5.26 -9.86
C GLU A 40 3.01 4.96 -11.35
N ASP A 41 4.12 5.03 -12.08
CA ASP A 41 4.16 4.92 -13.54
C ASP A 41 4.29 3.47 -14.01
N ARG A 42 4.64 2.54 -13.11
CA ARG A 42 4.91 1.12 -13.42
C ARG A 42 6.01 0.89 -14.44
N GLU A 43 6.89 1.86 -14.57
CA GLU A 43 8.11 1.77 -15.35
C GLU A 43 9.28 2.38 -14.59
N VAL A 44 10.49 1.97 -14.96
CA VAL A 44 11.74 2.56 -14.48
C VAL A 44 12.51 3.06 -15.68
N THR A 45 12.83 4.35 -15.67
CA THR A 45 13.69 4.97 -16.69
C THR A 45 15.14 4.95 -16.23
N ILE A 46 16.00 4.26 -16.98
CA ILE A 46 17.45 4.25 -16.75
C ILE A 46 18.12 5.14 -17.78
N SER A 47 18.56 6.31 -17.33
CA SER A 47 19.37 7.24 -18.12
C SER A 47 20.87 7.03 -17.88
N ARG A 48 21.64 6.87 -18.96
CA ARG A 48 23.10 6.83 -18.97
C ARG A 48 23.62 7.74 -20.08
N ALA A 49 24.91 8.09 -20.03
CA ALA A 49 25.52 9.10 -20.90
C ALA A 49 25.30 8.93 -22.42
N ARG A 50 24.89 7.74 -22.89
CA ARG A 50 24.70 7.43 -24.32
C ARG A 50 23.29 6.95 -24.70
N PHE A 51 22.41 6.68 -23.74
CA PHE A 51 21.06 6.17 -24.01
C PHE A 51 20.15 6.27 -22.78
N THR A 52 18.85 6.33 -23.04
CA THR A 52 17.77 6.24 -22.04
C THR A 52 16.91 5.03 -22.40
N ILE A 53 16.68 4.13 -21.45
CA ILE A 53 15.88 2.92 -21.63
C ILE A 53 14.79 2.88 -20.56
N ASN A 54 13.55 2.58 -20.96
CA ASN A 54 12.45 2.31 -20.05
C ASN A 54 12.28 0.81 -19.88
N TYR A 55 12.22 0.36 -18.62
CA TYR A 55 11.93 -1.02 -18.25
C TYR A 55 10.57 -1.10 -17.55
N PRO A 56 9.70 -2.07 -17.89
CA PRO A 56 8.45 -2.28 -17.16
C PRO A 56 8.73 -2.71 -15.71
N ALA A 57 7.89 -2.23 -14.80
CA ALA A 57 8.04 -2.38 -13.36
C ALA A 57 6.68 -2.38 -12.64
N SER A 58 5.67 -3.03 -13.21
CA SER A 58 4.37 -3.24 -12.55
C SER A 58 4.45 -4.36 -11.51
N PHE A 59 4.75 -4.07 -10.24
CA PHE A 59 4.80 -5.05 -9.15
C PHE A 59 3.86 -4.66 -7.99
N MET A 60 3.52 -5.62 -7.13
CA MET A 60 2.94 -5.36 -5.81
C MET A 60 4.08 -5.17 -4.80
N LEU A 61 4.13 -4.02 -4.14
CA LEU A 61 5.07 -3.79 -3.04
C LEU A 61 4.47 -4.36 -1.76
N VAL A 62 5.24 -5.18 -1.06
CA VAL A 62 4.97 -5.58 0.32
C VAL A 62 6.19 -5.19 1.15
N ALA A 63 5.99 -4.44 2.21
CA ALA A 63 7.08 -3.97 3.06
C ALA A 63 6.77 -4.22 4.53
N SER A 64 7.80 -4.58 5.29
CA SER A 64 7.75 -4.63 6.75
C SER A 64 8.60 -3.50 7.34
N MET A 65 8.27 -3.09 8.55
CA MET A 65 9.13 -2.20 9.33
C MET A 65 8.89 -2.39 10.82
N ASN A 66 9.94 -2.23 11.60
CA ASN A 66 9.82 -2.11 13.05
C ASN A 66 9.32 -0.70 13.42
N PRO A 67 8.62 -0.54 14.57
CA PRO A 67 8.14 0.77 15.03
C PRO A 67 9.28 1.70 15.50
N SER A 68 10.45 1.14 15.80
CA SER A 68 11.66 1.87 16.20
C SER A 68 12.92 1.06 15.85
N PRO A 69 14.12 1.65 15.92
CA PRO A 69 15.38 0.91 15.77
C PRO A 69 15.56 -0.24 16.75
N SER A 70 14.98 -0.14 17.96
CA SER A 70 15.06 -1.20 18.97
C SER A 70 14.06 -2.33 18.76
N GLY A 71 13.10 -2.17 17.83
CA GLY A 71 12.02 -3.15 17.59
C GLY A 71 10.78 -2.97 18.47
N PHE A 72 10.80 -2.02 19.42
CA PHE A 72 9.72 -1.81 20.39
C PHE A 72 8.95 -0.51 20.12
N PHE A 73 7.66 -0.48 20.49
CA PHE A 73 6.84 0.72 20.37
C PHE A 73 7.29 1.83 21.34
N PRO A 74 6.98 3.11 21.07
CA PRO A 74 7.40 4.24 21.91
C PRO A 74 7.00 4.13 23.39
N ASP A 75 5.87 3.48 23.68
CA ASP A 75 5.30 3.27 25.01
C ASP A 75 5.75 1.97 25.68
N ASP A 76 6.52 1.11 24.99
CA ASP A 76 7.02 -0.14 25.55
C ASP A 76 8.21 0.13 26.50
N PRO A 77 8.19 -0.39 27.74
CA PRO A 77 9.27 -0.17 28.71
C PRO A 77 10.62 -0.76 28.28
N ASN A 78 10.64 -1.69 27.30
CA ASN A 78 11.87 -2.25 26.75
C ASN A 78 12.44 -1.43 25.60
N ASN A 79 11.76 -0.36 25.17
CA ASN A 79 12.26 0.49 24.11
C ASN A 79 13.46 1.32 24.61
N THR A 80 14.62 1.02 24.05
CA THR A 80 15.87 1.74 24.37
C THR A 80 16.15 2.89 23.41
N SER A 81 15.33 3.10 22.38
CA SER A 81 15.50 4.15 21.39
C SER A 81 15.01 5.49 21.94
N SER A 82 15.84 6.52 21.82
CA SER A 82 15.42 7.89 22.10
C SER A 82 14.38 8.38 21.09
N VAL A 83 13.59 9.40 21.45
CA VAL A 83 12.64 10.06 20.55
C VAL A 83 13.32 10.53 19.27
N TYR A 84 14.54 11.07 19.37
CA TYR A 84 15.32 11.51 18.23
C TYR A 84 15.72 10.36 17.30
N GLU A 85 16.11 9.20 17.84
CA GLU A 85 16.43 8.02 17.04
C GLU A 85 15.21 7.46 16.33
N MET A 86 14.06 7.41 17.01
CA MET A 86 12.79 6.99 16.41
C MET A 86 12.36 7.94 15.28
N GLN A 87 12.38 9.25 15.52
CA GLN A 87 12.08 10.24 14.49
C GLN A 87 13.05 10.11 13.30
N ARG A 88 14.36 9.97 13.54
CA ARG A 88 15.36 9.81 12.48
C ARG A 88 15.13 8.51 11.68
N TYR A 89 14.74 7.42 12.33
CA TYR A 89 14.44 6.14 11.70
C TYR A 89 13.20 6.24 10.82
N MET A 90 12.11 6.82 11.32
CA MET A 90 10.87 7.02 10.55
C MET A 90 11.08 7.99 9.39
N ASN A 91 11.85 9.07 9.59
CA ASN A 91 12.21 10.06 8.56
C ASN A 91 13.06 9.50 7.40
N LYS A 92 13.49 8.23 7.46
CA LYS A 92 14.06 7.56 6.29
C LYS A 92 13.01 7.31 5.21
N LEU A 93 11.74 7.16 5.60
CA LEU A 93 10.60 7.07 4.69
C LEU A 93 10.03 8.48 4.49
N SER A 94 9.78 8.87 3.25
CA SER A 94 9.20 10.18 2.96
C SER A 94 7.68 10.09 2.84
N GLY A 95 6.97 11.14 3.26
CA GLY A 95 5.52 11.27 3.05
C GLY A 95 5.10 10.98 1.60
N PRO A 96 5.77 11.56 0.58
CA PRO A 96 5.49 11.22 -0.82
C PRO A 96 5.64 9.74 -1.18
N LEU A 97 6.54 8.99 -0.54
CA LEU A 97 6.65 7.54 -0.76
C LEU A 97 5.48 6.81 -0.10
N LEU A 98 5.15 7.14 1.14
CA LEU A 98 4.05 6.53 1.90
C LEU A 98 2.69 6.81 1.25
N ASP A 99 2.49 8.00 0.67
CA ASP A 99 1.30 8.35 -0.11
C ASP A 99 1.05 7.39 -1.30
N ARG A 100 2.08 6.67 -1.75
CA ARG A 100 2.00 5.71 -2.86
C ARG A 100 1.73 4.27 -2.39
N ILE A 101 1.69 4.03 -1.08
CA ILE A 101 1.31 2.74 -0.51
C ILE A 101 -0.18 2.79 -0.21
N ASP A 102 -0.93 1.83 -0.76
CA ASP A 102 -2.39 1.80 -0.64
C ASP A 102 -2.83 1.46 0.80
N ILE A 103 -2.10 0.55 1.47
CA ILE A 103 -2.45 -0.05 2.76
C ILE A 103 -1.28 0.06 3.75
N HIS A 104 -1.58 0.57 4.93
CA HIS A 104 -0.76 0.62 6.13
C HIS A 104 -1.48 -0.11 7.27
N ILE A 105 -0.91 -1.22 7.72
CA ILE A 105 -1.46 -2.00 8.83
C ILE A 105 -0.40 -2.09 9.92
N GLU A 106 -0.82 -1.69 11.12
CA GLU A 106 -0.03 -1.93 12.33
C GLU A 106 -0.33 -3.32 12.87
N VAL A 107 0.71 -4.11 13.07
CA VAL A 107 0.60 -5.45 13.64
C VAL A 107 0.97 -5.37 15.11
N GLN A 108 -0.03 -5.53 15.98
CA GLN A 108 0.18 -5.61 17.42
C GLN A 108 0.88 -6.91 17.78
N LYS A 109 1.59 -6.91 18.91
CA LYS A 109 2.15 -8.14 19.48
C LYS A 109 1.01 -9.11 19.77
N VAL A 110 1.17 -10.36 19.34
CA VAL A 110 0.20 -11.42 19.64
C VAL A 110 0.41 -11.85 21.09
N GLU A 111 -0.63 -11.77 21.91
CA GLU A 111 -0.58 -12.23 23.30
C GLU A 111 -0.26 -13.72 23.36
N PHE A 112 0.50 -14.14 24.38
CA PHE A 112 0.91 -15.54 24.51
C PHE A 112 -0.27 -16.51 24.54
N GLU A 113 -1.38 -16.08 25.14
CA GLU A 113 -2.63 -16.85 25.20
C GLU A 113 -3.22 -17.09 23.81
N GLN A 114 -3.17 -16.11 22.91
CA GLN A 114 -3.61 -16.24 21.52
C GLN A 114 -2.67 -17.12 20.69
N LEU A 115 -1.36 -17.14 20.99
CA LEU A 115 -0.41 -18.08 20.40
C LEU A 115 -0.68 -19.52 20.82
N SER A 116 -1.25 -19.72 22.03
CA SER A 116 -1.60 -21.02 22.58
C SER A 116 -2.99 -21.52 22.17
N GLU A 117 -3.85 -20.62 21.68
CA GLU A 117 -5.18 -20.98 21.17
C GLU A 117 -5.08 -21.80 19.88
N LYS A 118 -5.69 -22.99 19.89
CA LYS A 118 -5.86 -23.83 18.68
C LYS A 118 -6.94 -23.31 17.72
N ARG A 119 -7.24 -22.00 17.73
CA ARG A 119 -8.18 -21.43 16.76
C ARG A 119 -7.55 -21.55 15.37
N LYS A 120 -8.11 -22.42 14.55
CA LYS A 120 -7.74 -22.50 13.14
C LYS A 120 -8.29 -21.25 12.48
N GLY A 121 -7.40 -20.38 12.00
CA GLY A 121 -7.78 -19.30 11.10
C GLY A 121 -8.48 -19.84 9.85
N GLU A 122 -9.03 -18.93 9.06
CA GLU A 122 -9.63 -19.27 7.78
C GLU A 122 -8.62 -20.00 6.88
N LYS A 123 -9.06 -21.02 6.15
CA LYS A 123 -8.14 -21.78 5.28
C LYS A 123 -7.80 -20.94 4.06
N SER A 124 -6.55 -21.05 3.60
CA SER A 124 -6.11 -20.39 2.38
C SER A 124 -6.94 -20.74 1.15
N LYS A 125 -7.56 -21.93 1.12
CA LYS A 125 -8.49 -22.33 0.05
C LYS A 125 -9.72 -21.41 0.01
N ASP A 126 -10.33 -21.15 1.15
CA ASP A 126 -11.55 -20.35 1.27
C ASP A 126 -11.25 -18.88 0.92
N ILE A 127 -10.11 -18.35 1.38
CA ILE A 127 -9.60 -17.02 1.01
C ILE A 127 -9.39 -16.93 -0.51
N ARG A 128 -8.74 -17.94 -1.11
CA ARG A 128 -8.46 -17.97 -2.55
C ARG A 128 -9.75 -17.95 -3.38
N GLU A 129 -10.81 -18.64 -2.94
CA GLU A 129 -12.10 -18.63 -3.62
C GLU A 129 -12.71 -17.22 -3.62
N ARG A 130 -12.73 -16.55 -2.47
CA ARG A 130 -13.20 -15.16 -2.35
C ARG A 130 -12.39 -14.17 -3.20
N VAL A 131 -11.06 -14.29 -3.20
CA VAL A 131 -10.19 -13.45 -4.04
C VAL A 131 -10.45 -13.70 -5.53
N GLN A 132 -10.65 -14.94 -5.96
CA GLN A 132 -10.95 -15.24 -7.37
C GLN A 132 -12.27 -14.62 -7.82
N LYS A 133 -13.32 -14.70 -7.01
CA LYS A 133 -14.60 -14.04 -7.31
C LYS A 133 -14.45 -12.53 -7.49
N ALA A 134 -13.75 -11.87 -6.56
CA ALA A 134 -13.47 -10.43 -6.68
C ALA A 134 -12.70 -10.10 -7.97
N ARG A 135 -11.77 -10.97 -8.39
CA ARG A 135 -11.04 -10.81 -9.67
C ARG A 135 -11.92 -11.02 -10.89
N GLU A 136 -12.85 -11.96 -10.86
CA GLU A 136 -13.83 -12.16 -11.94
C GLU A 136 -14.71 -10.92 -12.11
N ILE A 137 -15.19 -10.34 -11.00
CA ILE A 137 -15.93 -9.08 -11.00
C ILE A 137 -15.11 -7.94 -11.64
N GLN A 138 -13.83 -7.81 -11.26
CA GLN A 138 -12.94 -6.78 -11.82
C GLN A 138 -12.68 -7.01 -13.31
N ASN A 139 -12.45 -8.25 -13.75
CA ASN A 139 -12.23 -8.58 -15.15
C ASN A 139 -13.45 -8.23 -16.01
N GLU A 140 -14.65 -8.51 -15.52
CA GLU A 140 -15.88 -8.15 -16.25
C GLU A 140 -16.08 -6.63 -16.30
N ARG A 141 -15.90 -5.94 -15.16
CA ARG A 141 -16.00 -4.47 -15.06
C ARG A 141 -15.03 -3.77 -16.02
N TYR A 142 -13.82 -4.29 -16.15
CA TYR A 142 -12.75 -3.66 -16.93
C TYR A 142 -12.50 -4.31 -18.30
N LYS A 143 -13.39 -5.19 -18.78
CA LYS A 143 -13.17 -5.98 -20.02
C LYS A 143 -12.82 -5.18 -21.27
N ASN A 144 -13.24 -3.92 -21.35
CA ASN A 144 -12.98 -3.02 -22.48
C ASN A 144 -11.82 -2.04 -22.23
N LEU A 145 -11.12 -2.20 -21.10
CA LEU A 145 -10.01 -1.36 -20.67
C LEU A 145 -8.75 -2.22 -20.56
N ASN A 146 -7.58 -1.60 -20.69
CA ASN A 146 -6.31 -2.28 -20.44
C ASN A 146 -5.99 -2.29 -18.92
N ILE A 147 -6.93 -2.77 -18.12
CA ILE A 147 -6.91 -2.77 -16.66
C ILE A 147 -7.33 -4.15 -16.14
N SER A 148 -6.51 -4.75 -15.28
CA SER A 148 -6.78 -6.07 -14.68
C SER A 148 -7.08 -6.02 -13.18
N SER A 149 -7.05 -4.83 -12.56
CA SER A 149 -7.39 -4.68 -11.14
C SER A 149 -7.73 -3.27 -10.70
N ASN A 150 -8.42 -3.17 -9.57
CA ASN A 150 -8.75 -1.89 -8.93
C ASN A 150 -7.51 -1.04 -8.60
N ALA A 151 -6.34 -1.64 -8.37
CA ALA A 151 -5.11 -0.87 -8.13
C ALA A 151 -4.63 -0.10 -9.38
N GLN A 152 -5.11 -0.47 -10.58
CA GLN A 152 -4.70 0.10 -11.86
C GLN A 152 -5.61 1.19 -12.40
N ILE A 153 -6.77 1.41 -11.80
CA ILE A 153 -7.69 2.46 -12.24
C ILE A 153 -7.07 3.85 -12.05
N GLY A 154 -7.23 4.73 -13.03
CA GLY A 154 -6.82 6.13 -12.95
C GLY A 154 -7.98 7.02 -12.47
N PRO A 155 -7.79 8.35 -12.42
CA PRO A 155 -8.82 9.29 -11.97
C PRO A 155 -10.15 9.16 -12.72
N LYS A 156 -10.09 8.98 -14.05
CA LYS A 156 -11.29 8.79 -14.89
C LYS A 156 -12.08 7.54 -14.51
N GLU A 157 -11.38 6.45 -14.26
CA GLU A 157 -11.99 5.19 -13.87
C GLU A 157 -12.48 5.22 -12.40
N ILE A 158 -11.82 5.98 -11.51
CA ILE A 158 -12.32 6.23 -10.15
C ILE A 158 -13.68 6.93 -10.22
N GLU A 159 -13.81 8.00 -11.02
CA GLU A 159 -15.09 8.69 -11.21
C GLU A 159 -16.18 7.75 -11.76
N ALA A 160 -15.82 6.82 -12.66
CA ALA A 160 -16.76 5.92 -13.30
C ALA A 160 -17.17 4.71 -12.44
N PHE A 161 -16.29 4.19 -11.57
CA PHE A 161 -16.47 2.89 -10.90
C PHE A 161 -16.47 2.95 -9.37
N CYS A 162 -16.19 4.12 -8.79
CA CYS A 162 -16.14 4.35 -7.35
C CYS A 162 -17.14 5.44 -6.92
N GLU A 163 -18.32 5.48 -7.55
CA GLU A 163 -19.41 6.37 -7.14
C GLU A 163 -19.80 6.10 -5.68
N LEU A 164 -20.00 7.18 -4.92
CA LEU A 164 -20.34 7.15 -3.50
C LEU A 164 -21.74 7.71 -3.28
N ASP A 165 -22.49 7.09 -2.37
CA ASP A 165 -23.69 7.70 -1.82
C ASP A 165 -23.34 8.87 -0.87
N GLU A 166 -24.35 9.65 -0.49
CA GLU A 166 -24.17 10.83 0.38
C GLU A 166 -23.51 10.48 1.72
N THR A 167 -23.82 9.29 2.25
CA THR A 167 -23.29 8.80 3.53
C THR A 167 -21.79 8.51 3.41
N SER A 168 -21.39 7.77 2.38
CA SER A 168 -20.00 7.39 2.10
C SER A 168 -19.15 8.61 1.75
N PHE A 169 -19.71 9.55 0.97
CA PHE A 169 -19.06 10.81 0.64
C PHE A 169 -18.82 11.67 1.91
N SER A 170 -19.83 11.78 2.78
CA SER A 170 -19.68 12.51 4.04
C SER A 170 -18.63 11.88 4.95
N LEU A 171 -18.56 10.54 5.00
CA LEU A 171 -17.58 9.82 5.81
C LEU A 171 -16.15 10.07 5.32
N ILE A 172 -15.89 9.91 4.03
CA ILE A 172 -14.54 10.13 3.49
C ILE A 172 -14.12 11.60 3.62
N LYS A 173 -15.05 12.55 3.42
CA LYS A 173 -14.78 13.98 3.64
C LYS A 173 -14.36 14.27 5.08
N LEU A 174 -15.09 13.73 6.06
CA LEU A 174 -14.74 13.90 7.47
C LEU A 174 -13.37 13.29 7.79
N ALA A 175 -13.05 12.12 7.23
CA ALA A 175 -11.75 11.48 7.42
C ALA A 175 -10.62 12.31 6.80
N MET A 176 -10.85 12.90 5.61
CA MET A 176 -9.89 13.76 4.93
C MET A 176 -9.52 14.99 5.78
N GLU A 177 -10.52 15.66 6.34
CA GLU A 177 -10.34 16.84 7.18
C GLU A 177 -9.68 16.49 8.53
N LYS A 178 -10.11 15.40 9.17
CA LYS A 178 -9.60 15.02 10.51
C LYS A 178 -8.19 14.43 10.48
N LEU A 179 -7.87 13.67 9.44
CA LEU A 179 -6.58 12.98 9.33
C LEU A 179 -5.59 13.72 8.42
N ASN A 180 -5.99 14.86 7.87
CA ASN A 180 -5.18 15.70 6.98
C ASN A 180 -4.59 14.91 5.80
N LEU A 181 -5.35 13.96 5.22
CA LEU A 181 -4.81 13.13 4.14
C LEU A 181 -4.78 13.91 2.82
N SER A 182 -3.89 13.48 1.92
CA SER A 182 -3.72 14.08 0.61
C SER A 182 -4.83 13.68 -0.38
N ALA A 183 -4.98 14.40 -1.49
CA ALA A 183 -5.85 13.97 -2.59
C ALA A 183 -5.44 12.59 -3.16
N ARG A 184 -4.16 12.22 -3.04
CA ARG A 184 -3.69 10.87 -3.40
C ARG A 184 -4.23 9.83 -2.42
N ALA A 185 -4.23 10.12 -1.13
CA ALA A 185 -4.82 9.24 -0.13
C ALA A 185 -6.32 9.03 -0.37
N TYR A 186 -7.06 10.06 -0.79
CA TYR A 186 -8.46 9.95 -1.22
C TYR A 186 -8.63 8.87 -2.30
N ASP A 187 -7.91 9.01 -3.41
CA ASP A 187 -7.99 8.06 -4.54
C ASP A 187 -7.62 6.62 -4.09
N ARG A 188 -6.64 6.48 -3.21
CA ARG A 188 -6.19 5.19 -2.68
C ARG A 188 -7.26 4.54 -1.80
N ILE A 189 -7.90 5.32 -0.93
CA ILE A 189 -9.03 4.86 -0.12
C ILE A 189 -10.16 4.35 -1.02
N LEU A 190 -10.49 5.06 -2.11
CA LEU A 190 -11.51 4.62 -3.05
C LEU A 190 -11.15 3.30 -3.74
N LYS A 191 -9.89 3.13 -4.18
CA LYS A 191 -9.41 1.87 -4.80
C LYS A 191 -9.48 0.69 -3.83
N VAL A 192 -9.11 0.93 -2.57
CA VAL A 192 -9.18 -0.09 -1.52
C VAL A 192 -10.65 -0.42 -1.20
N ALA A 193 -11.50 0.59 -1.01
CA ALA A 193 -12.93 0.40 -0.75
C ALA A 193 -13.64 -0.34 -1.90
N ARG A 194 -13.30 -0.04 -3.16
CA ARG A 194 -13.79 -0.79 -4.33
C ARG A 194 -13.39 -2.26 -4.28
N THR A 195 -12.17 -2.55 -3.79
CA THR A 195 -11.68 -3.93 -3.64
C THR A 195 -12.39 -4.66 -2.50
N ILE A 196 -12.66 -3.98 -1.38
CA ILE A 196 -13.46 -4.53 -0.28
C ILE A 196 -14.88 -4.84 -0.77
N ALA A 197 -15.51 -3.91 -1.50
CA ALA A 197 -16.81 -4.13 -2.12
C ALA A 197 -16.83 -5.36 -3.03
N ASP A 198 -15.80 -5.55 -3.85
CA ASP A 198 -15.69 -6.71 -4.74
C ASP A 198 -15.50 -8.03 -3.97
N LEU A 199 -14.79 -8.00 -2.83
CA LEU A 199 -14.64 -9.16 -1.95
C LEU A 199 -15.95 -9.54 -1.25
N GLU A 200 -16.86 -8.58 -1.07
CA GLU A 200 -18.22 -8.77 -0.56
C GLU A 200 -19.26 -9.00 -1.67
N GLU A 201 -18.84 -9.09 -2.93
CA GLU A 201 -19.72 -9.24 -4.10
C GLU A 201 -20.73 -8.08 -4.24
N SER A 202 -20.37 -6.89 -3.75
CA SER A 202 -21.20 -5.68 -3.77
C SER A 202 -20.97 -4.84 -5.03
N GLU A 203 -22.06 -4.49 -5.73
CA GLU A 203 -21.99 -3.68 -6.95
C GLU A 203 -21.53 -2.24 -6.66
N THR A 204 -21.95 -1.66 -5.53
CA THR A 204 -21.65 -0.28 -5.15
C THR A 204 -20.72 -0.20 -3.93
N ILE A 205 -20.04 0.93 -3.77
CA ILE A 205 -19.25 1.17 -2.57
C ILE A 205 -20.18 1.69 -1.48
N LEU A 206 -20.27 0.94 -0.38
CA LEU A 206 -21.06 1.28 0.79
C LEU A 206 -20.16 1.90 1.87
N SER A 207 -20.80 2.59 2.82
CA SER A 207 -20.10 3.34 3.87
C SER A 207 -19.18 2.47 4.73
N HIS A 208 -19.50 1.19 4.96
CA HIS A 208 -18.62 0.29 5.71
C HIS A 208 -17.37 -0.10 4.93
N HIS A 209 -17.42 -0.24 3.60
CA HIS A 209 -16.23 -0.45 2.78
C HIS A 209 -15.27 0.74 2.87
N ILE A 210 -15.80 1.96 2.88
CA ILE A 210 -15.01 3.20 3.06
C ILE A 210 -14.42 3.25 4.46
N SER A 211 -15.23 2.94 5.49
CA SER A 211 -14.77 2.91 6.88
C SER A 211 -13.59 1.95 7.06
N GLU A 212 -13.68 0.75 6.50
CA GLU A 212 -12.62 -0.25 6.55
C GLU A 212 -11.37 0.21 5.77
N ALA A 213 -11.53 0.74 4.56
CA ALA A 213 -10.42 1.29 3.77
C ALA A 213 -9.66 2.41 4.50
N ILE A 214 -10.36 3.27 5.23
CA ILE A 214 -9.77 4.33 6.06
C ILE A 214 -8.99 3.72 7.25
N GLN A 215 -9.42 2.59 7.81
CA GLN A 215 -8.72 1.93 8.90
C GLN A 215 -7.38 1.32 8.46
N TYR A 216 -7.30 0.87 7.20
CA TYR A 216 -6.06 0.42 6.56
C TYR A 216 -5.08 1.55 6.24
N ARG A 217 -5.25 2.75 6.78
CA ARG A 217 -4.34 3.90 6.62
C ARG A 217 -3.79 4.35 7.98
N SER A 218 -3.49 3.40 8.87
CA SER A 218 -3.13 3.67 10.27
C SER A 218 -1.94 4.61 10.43
N LEU A 219 -0.91 4.46 9.57
CA LEU A 219 0.29 5.31 9.62
C LEU A 219 -0.01 6.77 9.33
N ASP A 220 -1.10 7.12 8.64
CA ASP A 220 -1.42 8.53 8.40
C ASP A 220 -1.91 9.24 9.69
N ARG A 221 -2.18 8.47 10.75
CA ARG A 221 -2.63 8.96 12.07
C ARG A 221 -1.42 9.16 12.98
N GLU A 222 -1.04 10.42 13.17
CA GLU A 222 -0.20 10.94 14.28
C GLU A 222 1.28 10.50 14.38
N PHE A 223 1.73 9.36 13.84
CA PHE A 223 3.16 8.96 13.93
C PHE A 223 4.13 9.87 13.15
N TRP A 224 3.64 10.69 12.21
CA TRP A 224 4.46 11.49 11.29
C TRP A 224 4.50 12.98 11.57
N ASN A 225 3.59 13.48 12.41
CA ASN A 225 3.41 14.92 12.64
C ASN A 225 3.85 15.38 14.04
N GLY A 226 4.59 14.54 14.78
CA GLY A 226 5.19 14.84 16.08
C GLY A 226 6.67 15.22 15.99
#